data_AF-A0A4Q3WVV2-F1
#
_entry.id   AF-A0A4Q3WVV2-F1
#
_cell.length_a   1.000
_cell.length_b   1.000
_cell.length_c   1.000
_cell.angle_alpha   90.00
_cell.angle_beta   90.00
_cell.angle_gamma   90.00
#
_symmetry.space_group_name_H-M   'P 1'
#
loop_
_entity.id
_entity.type
_entity.pdbx_description
1 polymer ?
#
loop_
_entity_poly.entity_id
_entity_poly.type
_entity_poly.pdbx_seq_one_letter_code
_entity_poly.pdbx_strand_id
1 'polypeptide(L)'
;MRKNVEKTPDGHHVIIDGRKWRATNPNLSEEERQKLVNELMSARRAVGAALKASDKDAEKAARDRVKAAKVGLGERGPKWWEEEKDKKL
;
A
#
# COMPACT_ATOMS: atom_id res chain seq x y z
N MET A 1 16.03 -12.94 -5.72
CA MET A 1 15.57 -12.54 -7.07
C MET A 1 14.48 -11.48 -6.90
N ARG A 2 14.67 -10.24 -7.38
CA ARG A 2 13.54 -9.30 -7.47
C ARG A 2 12.57 -9.90 -8.48
N LYS A 3 11.33 -10.24 -8.09
CA LYS A 3 10.29 -10.61 -9.08
C LYS A 3 10.21 -9.42 -10.04
N ASN A 4 10.48 -9.63 -11.33
CA ASN A 4 10.16 -8.63 -12.34
C ASN A 4 8.64 -8.48 -12.32
N VAL A 5 8.19 -7.37 -11.77
CA VAL A 5 6.78 -7.05 -11.67
C VAL A 5 6.37 -6.42 -13.01
N GLU A 6 5.63 -7.17 -13.80
CA GLU A 6 5.05 -6.65 -15.04
C GLU A 6 4.06 -5.54 -14.71
N LYS A 7 4.09 -4.44 -15.48
CA LYS A 7 3.16 -3.32 -15.36
C LYS A 7 2.24 -3.30 -16.57
N THR A 8 1.00 -2.87 -16.38
CA THR A 8 0.12 -2.56 -17.51
C THR A 8 0.68 -1.39 -18.33
N PRO A 9 0.31 -1.25 -19.62
CA PRO A 9 0.82 -0.15 -20.47
C PRO A 9 0.54 1.25 -19.91
N ASP A 10 -0.58 1.43 -19.21
CA ASP A 10 -0.95 2.66 -18.52
C ASP A 10 -0.20 2.88 -17.19
N GLY A 11 0.57 1.90 -16.72
CA GLY A 11 1.32 1.96 -15.46
C GLY A 11 0.48 1.91 -14.19
N HIS A 12 -0.85 1.91 -14.28
CA HIS A 12 -1.77 1.97 -13.14
C HIS A 12 -1.75 0.69 -12.30
N HIS A 13 -1.34 -0.43 -12.90
CA HIS A 13 -1.37 -1.72 -12.25
C HIS A 13 -0.10 -2.52 -12.50
N VAL A 14 0.15 -3.43 -11.57
CA VAL A 14 1.15 -4.47 -11.63
C VAL A 14 0.49 -5.85 -11.71
N ILE A 15 1.11 -6.78 -12.43
CA ILE A 15 0.66 -8.17 -12.55
C ILE A 15 1.62 -9.05 -11.75
N ILE A 16 1.09 -9.72 -10.73
CA ILE A 16 1.84 -10.62 -9.86
C ILE A 16 1.09 -11.94 -9.78
N ASP A 17 1.72 -13.02 -10.24
CA ASP A 17 1.15 -14.38 -10.27
C ASP A 17 -0.23 -14.40 -10.97
N GLY A 18 -0.33 -13.73 -12.12
CA GLY A 18 -1.56 -13.62 -12.93
C GLY A 18 -2.64 -12.69 -12.37
N ARG A 19 -2.42 -12.09 -11.19
CA ARG A 19 -3.38 -11.17 -10.56
C ARG A 19 -2.97 -9.72 -10.74
N LYS A 20 -3.93 -8.87 -11.08
CA LYS A 20 -3.77 -7.43 -11.25
C LYS A 20 -3.90 -6.73 -9.90
N TRP A 21 -2.89 -5.95 -9.52
CA TRP A 21 -2.87 -5.12 -8.32
C TRP A 21 -2.61 -3.68 -8.72
N ARG A 22 -3.21 -2.71 -8.01
CA ARG A 22 -2.90 -1.31 -8.24
C ARG A 22 -1.44 -1.02 -7.90
N ALA A 23 -0.75 -0.30 -8.78
CA ALA A 23 0.63 0.12 -8.57
C ALA A 23 0.72 1.25 -7.54
N THR A 24 1.89 1.37 -6.90
CA THR A 24 2.24 2.54 -6.09
C THR A 24 2.13 3.80 -6.93
N ASN A 25 1.59 4.88 -6.36
CA ASN A 25 1.50 6.19 -7.00
C ASN A 25 2.90 6.66 -7.42
N PRO A 26 3.18 6.82 -8.74
CA PRO A 26 4.49 7.24 -9.23
C PRO A 26 4.79 8.72 -8.92
N ASN A 27 3.79 9.50 -8.50
CA ASN A 27 3.93 10.93 -8.19
C ASN A 27 4.41 11.18 -6.74
N LEU A 28 4.63 10.13 -5.94
CA LEU A 28 5.24 10.28 -4.61
C LEU A 28 6.73 10.60 -4.76
N SER A 29 7.24 11.52 -3.92
CA SER A 29 8.68 11.65 -3.77
C SER A 29 9.28 10.33 -3.25
N GLU A 30 10.56 10.06 -3.56
CA GLU A 30 11.20 8.84 -3.07
C GLU A 30 11.23 8.79 -1.54
N GLU A 31 11.35 9.95 -0.88
CA GLU A 31 11.35 10.08 0.58
C GLU A 31 9.99 9.69 1.19
N GLU A 32 8.89 10.24 0.66
CA GLU A 32 7.54 9.89 1.10
C GLU A 32 7.23 8.42 0.83
N ARG A 33 7.60 7.94 -0.37
CA ARG A 33 7.46 6.54 -0.75
C ARG A 33 8.20 5.64 0.23
N GLN A 34 9.47 5.95 0.54
CA GLN A 34 10.29 5.15 1.44
C GLN A 34 9.75 5.18 2.87
N LYS A 35 9.26 6.34 3.36
CA LYS A 35 8.60 6.46 4.67
C LYS A 35 7.37 5.54 4.76
N LEU A 36 6.53 5.53 3.73
CA LEU A 36 5.33 4.68 3.67
C LEU A 36 5.68 3.19 3.55
N VAL A 37 6.72 2.84 2.80
CA VAL A 37 7.24 1.47 2.73
C VAL A 37 7.75 1.02 4.11
N ASN A 38 8.51 1.87 4.80
CA ASN A 38 9.00 1.58 6.15
C ASN A 38 7.84 1.34 7.13
N GLU A 39 6.81 2.20 7.09
CA GLU A 39 5.62 2.05 7.93
C GLU A 39 4.85 0.77 7.58
N LEU A 40 4.68 0.46 6.30
CA LEU A 40 4.02 -0.78 5.87
C LEU A 40 4.74 -2.03 6.38
N MET A 41 6.08 -2.05 6.30
CA MET A 41 6.87 -3.17 6.79
C MET A 41 6.84 -3.28 8.32
N SER A 42 6.86 -2.15 9.02
CA SER A 42 6.69 -2.08 10.47
C SER A 42 5.33 -2.63 10.91
N ALA A 43 4.24 -2.16 10.28
CA ALA A 43 2.88 -2.58 10.56
C ALA A 43 2.66 -4.08 10.29
N ARG A 44 3.24 -4.63 9.20
CA ARG A 44 3.19 -6.08 8.92
C ARG A 44 3.86 -6.92 10.01
N ARG A 45 5.01 -6.46 10.52
CA ARG A 45 5.68 -7.12 11.65
C ARG A 45 4.81 -7.07 12.90
N ALA A 46 4.16 -5.94 13.16
CA ALA A 46 3.22 -5.80 14.28
C ALA A 46 2.01 -6.75 14.17
N VAL A 47 1.46 -6.96 12.97
CA VAL A 47 0.41 -7.97 12.75
C VAL A 47 0.93 -9.36 13.14
N GLY A 48 2.13 -9.73 12.69
CA GLY A 48 2.72 -11.02 13.03
C GLY A 48 2.98 -11.20 14.53
N ALA A 49 3.40 -10.14 15.23
CA ALA A 49 3.58 -10.15 16.68
C ALA A 49 2.25 -10.32 17.42
N ALA A 50 1.22 -9.54 17.04
CA ALA A 50 -0.10 -9.62 17.64
C ALA A 50 -0.76 -11.01 17.46
N LEU A 51 -0.64 -11.59 16.26
CA LEU A 51 -1.11 -12.95 15.99
C LEU A 51 -0.44 -14.00 16.88
N LYS A 52 0.89 -13.91 17.07
CA LYS A 52 1.63 -14.82 17.97
C LYS A 52 1.19 -14.66 19.43
N ALA A 53 0.87 -13.44 19.85
CA ALA A 53 0.37 -13.15 21.18
C ALA A 53 -1.14 -13.45 21.35
N SER A 54 -1.85 -13.82 20.29
CA SER A 54 -3.32 -13.91 20.25
C SER A 54 -4.04 -12.62 20.71
N ASP A 55 -3.38 -11.47 20.55
CA ASP A 55 -3.92 -10.15 20.91
C ASP A 55 -4.75 -9.58 19.76
N LYS A 56 -6.08 -9.58 19.92
CA LYS A 56 -7.02 -9.15 18.88
C LYS A 56 -7.05 -7.64 18.66
N ASP A 57 -6.83 -6.86 19.71
CA ASP A 57 -6.84 -5.40 19.60
C ASP A 57 -5.57 -4.90 18.93
N ALA A 58 -4.41 -5.45 19.32
CA ALA A 58 -3.15 -5.18 18.65
C ALA A 58 -3.16 -5.66 17.20
N GLU A 59 -3.79 -6.81 16.91
CA GLU A 59 -3.95 -7.32 15.54
C GLU A 59 -4.74 -6.31 14.70
N LYS A 60 -5.88 -5.85 15.20
CA LYS A 60 -6.73 -4.87 14.52
C LYS A 60 -5.98 -3.56 14.26
N ALA A 61 -5.34 -3.00 15.28
CA ALA A 61 -4.58 -1.76 15.16
C ALA A 61 -3.45 -1.86 14.13
N ALA A 62 -2.72 -2.98 14.11
CA ALA A 62 -1.65 -3.21 13.14
C ALA A 62 -2.20 -3.37 11.71
N ARG A 63 -3.35 -4.04 11.52
CA ARG A 63 -4.02 -4.15 10.21
C ARG A 63 -4.52 -2.79 9.71
N ASP A 64 -5.01 -1.94 10.60
CA ASP A 64 -5.43 -0.57 10.26
C ASP A 64 -4.23 0.26 9.77
N ARG A 65 -3.07 0.14 10.42
CA ARG A 65 -1.80 0.75 9.95
C ARG A 65 -1.36 0.22 8.58
N VAL A 66 -1.47 -1.09 8.33
CA VAL A 66 -1.21 -1.67 7.00
C VAL A 66 -2.12 -1.05 5.94
N LYS A 67 -3.42 -0.89 6.25
CA LYS A 67 -4.38 -0.26 5.34
C LYS A 67 -3.99 1.19 5.07
N ALA A 68 -3.70 1.97 6.12
CA ALA A 68 -3.30 3.37 5.99
C ALA A 68 -2.04 3.54 5.13
N ALA A 69 -0.99 2.76 5.38
CA ALA A 69 0.24 2.82 4.58
C ALA A 69 -0.02 2.46 3.10
N LYS A 70 -0.84 1.46 2.81
CA LYS A 70 -1.23 1.11 1.44
C LYS A 70 -2.09 2.16 0.76
N VAL A 71 -2.93 2.87 1.51
CA VAL A 71 -3.69 4.02 0.98
C VAL A 71 -2.73 5.16 0.65
N GLY A 72 -1.80 5.49 1.54
CA GLY A 72 -0.77 6.50 1.28
C GLY A 72 0.11 6.17 0.08
N LEU A 73 0.46 4.90 -0.12
CA LEU A 73 1.18 4.44 -1.32
C LEU A 73 0.33 4.49 -2.60
N GLY A 74 -0.97 4.72 -2.50
CA GLY A 74 -1.90 4.65 -3.63
C GLY A 74 -2.25 3.22 -4.08
N GLU A 75 -1.87 2.19 -3.34
CA GLU A 75 -2.23 0.78 -3.62
C GLU A 75 -3.68 0.47 -3.22
N ARG A 76 -4.23 1.21 -2.25
CA ARG A 76 -5.60 1.11 -1.70
C ARG A 76 -6.26 2.51 -1.73
N GLY A 77 -7.59 2.58 -1.56
CA GLY A 77 -8.32 3.86 -1.54
C GLY A 77 -8.62 4.44 -2.93
N PRO A 78 -8.81 5.78 -3.04
CA PRO A 78 -9.01 6.47 -4.31
C PRO A 78 -7.91 6.16 -5.33
N LYS A 79 -8.25 6.19 -6.61
CA LYS A 79 -7.27 5.96 -7.69
C LYS A 79 -6.49 7.25 -7.91
N TRP A 80 -5.17 7.16 -7.87
CA TRP A 80 -4.28 8.33 -8.04
C TRP A 80 -4.20 8.84 -9.48
N TRP A 81 -4.73 8.10 -10.45
CA TRP A 81 -4.81 8.49 -11.87
C TRP A 81 -6.18 9.02 -12.30
N GLU A 82 -7.17 8.93 -11.43
CA GLU A 82 -8.42 9.67 -11.63
C GLU A 82 -8.17 11.03 -10.99
N GLU A 83 -8.18 12.09 -11.79
CA GLU A 83 -8.07 13.45 -11.25
C GLU A 83 -9.08 13.62 -10.11
N GLU A 84 -8.66 14.27 -9.03
CA GLU A 84 -9.63 14.80 -8.06
C GLU A 84 -10.47 15.85 -8.79
N LYS A 85 -11.57 15.42 -9.41
CA LYS A 85 -12.56 16.33 -9.98
C LYS A 85 -13.31 17.13 -8.91
N ASP A 86 -13.06 16.93 -7.63
CA ASP A 86 -13.65 17.71 -6.55
C ASP A 86 -12.65 18.07 -5.45
N LYS A 87 -11.92 19.16 -5.68
CA LYS A 87 -11.50 20.09 -4.61
C LYS A 87 -12.00 21.50 -4.95
N LYS A 88 -13.31 21.64 -5.14
CA LYS A 88 -14.02 22.92 -5.02
C LYS A 88 -15.45 22.68 -4.53
N LEU A 89 -15.66 22.82 -3.22
CA LEU A 89 -16.63 23.76 -2.66
C LEU A 89 -16.29 24.04 -1.20
#